data_AF-A0A418MGL2-F1
#
_entry.id   AF-A0A418MGL2-F1
#
_cell.length_a   1.000
_cell.length_b   1.000
_cell.length_c   1.000
_cell.angle_alpha   90.00
_cell.angle_beta   90.00
_cell.angle_gamma   90.00
#
_symmetry.space_group_name_H-M   'P 1'
#
loop_
_entity.id
_entity.type
_entity.pdbx_description
1 polymer ?
#
loop_
_entity_poly.entity_id
_entity_poly.type
_entity_poly.pdbx_seq_one_letter_code
_entity_poly.pdbx_strand_id
1 'polypeptide(L)'
;MATEADEAFTHRIQFLRLSLAFFALLDVAAHLFSSPGGTPIISYWIDIETASYSLISVIYLLGLRRFYTPVVLFTAYNLFVFFLSGFTALPFGINPKPLAGHLAVLHYSFGRGFSLLAWLYLLIVGLWMLKIDRGSKLNELLKEQ
;
A
#
# COMPACT_ATOMS: atom_id res chain seq x y z
N MET A 1 -10.15 0.10 35.12
CA MET A 1 -10.59 -1.16 34.49
C MET A 1 -11.09 -0.79 33.11
N ALA A 2 -10.51 -1.34 32.04
CA ALA A 2 -11.05 -1.15 30.69
C ALA A 2 -12.41 -1.85 30.62
N THR A 3 -13.37 -1.28 29.90
CA THR A 3 -14.67 -1.93 29.71
C THR A 3 -14.55 -3.00 28.62
N GLU A 4 -15.41 -4.03 28.62
CA GLU A 4 -15.42 -5.05 27.54
C GLU A 4 -15.55 -4.42 26.14
N ALA A 5 -16.26 -3.28 26.05
CA ALA A 5 -16.39 -2.51 24.81
C ALA A 5 -15.05 -1.89 24.35
N ASP A 6 -14.20 -1.43 25.28
CA ASP A 6 -12.88 -0.87 24.97
C ASP A 6 -11.92 -1.95 24.47
N GLU A 7 -11.99 -3.15 25.06
CA GLU A 7 -11.19 -4.30 24.64
C GLU A 7 -11.59 -4.76 23.24
N ALA A 8 -12.89 -4.91 22.98
CA ALA A 8 -13.41 -5.28 21.66
C ALA A 8 -13.02 -4.26 20.58
N PHE A 9 -13.10 -2.96 20.89
CA PHE A 9 -12.65 -1.91 19.98
C PHE A 9 -11.15 -2.01 19.69
N THR A 10 -10.34 -2.22 20.73
CA THR A 10 -8.88 -2.36 20.60
C THR A 10 -8.49 -3.56 19.74
N HIS A 11 -9.11 -4.72 19.97
CA HIS A 11 -8.90 -5.91 19.14
C HIS A 11 -9.29 -5.67 17.68
N ARG A 12 -10.39 -4.97 17.43
CA ARG A 12 -10.80 -4.59 16.07
C ARG A 12 -9.75 -3.72 15.39
N ILE A 13 -9.21 -2.71 16.08
CA ILE A 13 -8.14 -1.85 15.55
C ILE A 13 -6.88 -2.66 15.25
N GLN A 14 -6.46 -3.55 16.15
CA GLN A 14 -5.30 -4.43 15.94
C GLN A 14 -5.49 -5.34 14.73
N PHE A 15 -6.68 -5.93 14.57
CA PHE A 15 -7.00 -6.74 13.40
C PHE A 15 -6.95 -5.92 12.11
N LEU A 16 -7.50 -4.69 12.11
CA LEU A 16 -7.43 -3.80 10.95
C LEU A 16 -5.98 -3.44 10.59
N ARG A 17 -5.14 -3.11 11.58
CA ARG A 17 -3.70 -2.89 11.38
C ARG A 17 -3.01 -4.10 10.77
N LEU A 18 -3.26 -5.30 11.31
CA LEU A 18 -2.70 -6.54 10.78
C LEU A 18 -3.17 -6.79 9.34
N SER A 19 -4.45 -6.56 9.05
CA SER A 19 -4.99 -6.72 7.70
C SER A 19 -4.33 -5.76 6.71
N LEU A 20 -4.12 -4.49 7.09
CA LEU A 20 -3.43 -3.51 6.26
C LEU A 20 -1.98 -3.90 6.03
N ALA A 21 -1.29 -4.35 7.06
CA ALA A 21 0.08 -4.87 6.94
C ALA A 21 0.16 -6.09 6.02
N PHE A 22 -0.80 -7.01 6.13
CA PHE A 22 -0.92 -8.17 5.26
C PHE A 22 -1.10 -7.76 3.80
N PHE A 23 -2.02 -6.84 3.50
CA PHE A 23 -2.24 -6.39 2.12
C PHE A 23 -1.04 -5.62 1.55
N ALA A 24 -0.30 -4.88 2.37
CA ALA A 24 0.97 -4.28 1.93
C ALA A 24 2.02 -5.34 1.58
N LEU A 25 2.12 -6.43 2.34
CA LEU A 25 3.01 -7.55 2.01
C LEU A 25 2.52 -8.39 0.83
N LEU A 26 1.21 -8.49 0.65
CA LEU A 26 0.60 -9.14 -0.51
C LEU A 26 0.98 -8.42 -1.80
N ASP A 27 1.03 -7.09 -1.77
CA ASP A 27 1.52 -6.28 -2.89
C ASP A 27 3.00 -6.52 -3.18
N VAL A 28 3.84 -6.53 -2.14
CA VAL A 28 5.26 -6.92 -2.26
C VAL A 28 5.41 -8.28 -2.95
N ALA A 29 4.65 -9.28 -2.51
CA ALA A 29 4.67 -10.60 -3.12
C ALA A 29 4.22 -10.55 -4.60
N ALA A 30 3.15 -9.81 -4.90
CA ALA A 30 2.64 -9.65 -6.26
C ALA A 30 3.69 -9.07 -7.22
N HIS A 31 4.48 -8.11 -6.74
CA HIS A 31 5.62 -7.55 -7.50
C HIS A 31 6.72 -8.57 -7.76
N LEU A 32 7.13 -9.33 -6.73
CA LEU A 32 8.15 -10.37 -6.87
C LEU A 32 7.79 -11.44 -7.91
N PHE A 33 6.50 -11.79 -8.01
CA PHE A 33 6.01 -12.76 -9.01
C PHE A 33 5.82 -12.16 -10.42
N SER A 34 5.91 -10.84 -10.58
CA SER A 34 5.68 -10.16 -11.87
C SER A 34 6.97 -9.86 -12.67
N SER A 35 8.15 -10.13 -12.11
CA SER A 35 9.40 -9.46 -12.48
C SER A 35 10.47 -10.19 -13.35
N PRO A 36 10.24 -11.23 -14.19
CA PRO A 36 11.35 -11.81 -14.95
C PRO A 36 11.73 -11.09 -16.27
N GLY A 37 11.28 -9.86 -16.56
CA GLY A 37 11.57 -9.26 -17.88
C GLY A 37 11.37 -7.75 -18.09
N GLY A 38 11.35 -6.95 -17.02
CA GLY A 38 11.27 -5.48 -17.14
C GLY A 38 12.57 -4.84 -17.63
N THR A 39 12.50 -3.64 -18.24
CA THR A 39 13.69 -2.82 -18.47
C THR A 39 14.29 -2.37 -17.12
N PRO A 40 15.58 -2.00 -17.04
CA PRO A 40 16.20 -1.60 -15.77
C PRO A 40 15.47 -0.47 -15.04
N ILE A 41 14.88 0.48 -15.77
CA ILE A 41 14.10 1.58 -15.20
C ILE A 41 12.79 1.07 -14.58
N ILE A 42 12.09 0.15 -15.25
CA ILE A 42 10.87 -0.47 -14.70
C ILE A 42 11.20 -1.30 -13.45
N SER A 43 12.33 -2.02 -13.46
CA SER A 43 12.80 -2.78 -12.29
C SER A 43 13.02 -1.87 -11.09
N TYR A 44 13.64 -0.69 -11.28
CA TYR A 44 13.88 0.28 -10.21
C TYR A 44 12.57 0.80 -9.58
N TRP A 45 11.53 1.02 -10.38
CA TRP A 45 10.20 1.38 -9.86
C TRP A 45 9.59 0.26 -9.02
N ILE A 46 9.67 -0.97 -9.48
CA ILE A 46 9.20 -2.14 -8.74
C ILE A 46 9.96 -2.29 -7.41
N ASP A 47 11.27 -2.04 -7.40
CA ASP A 47 12.08 -2.08 -6.17
C ASP A 47 11.67 -0.99 -5.17
N ILE A 48 11.42 0.24 -5.66
CA ILE A 48 10.90 1.33 -4.82
C ILE A 48 9.53 0.98 -4.26
N GLU A 49 8.61 0.47 -5.09
CA GLU A 49 7.27 0.07 -4.64
C GLU A 49 7.37 -1.03 -3.58
N THR A 50 8.18 -2.06 -3.84
CA THR A 50 8.42 -3.17 -2.91
C THR A 50 8.99 -2.68 -1.57
N ALA A 51 10.01 -1.81 -1.60
CA ALA A 51 10.59 -1.23 -0.38
C ALA A 51 9.57 -0.36 0.38
N SER A 52 8.81 0.45 -0.35
CA SER A 52 7.80 1.35 0.22
C SER A 52 6.67 0.56 0.88
N TYR A 53 6.13 -0.47 0.23
CA TYR A 53 5.06 -1.30 0.80
C TYR A 53 5.54 -2.19 1.95
N SER A 54 6.82 -2.60 1.94
CA SER A 54 7.44 -3.23 3.11
C SER A 54 7.46 -2.26 4.31
N LEU A 55 7.84 -1.00 4.10
CA LEU A 55 7.80 0.02 5.16
C LEU A 55 6.37 0.33 5.62
N ILE A 56 5.42 0.43 4.69
CA ILE A 56 3.99 0.63 4.98
C ILE A 56 3.46 -0.49 5.88
N SER A 57 3.85 -1.74 5.62
CA SER A 57 3.50 -2.87 6.48
C SER A 57 3.97 -2.66 7.92
N VAL A 58 5.23 -2.27 8.11
CA VAL A 58 5.80 -1.96 9.43
C VAL A 58 5.05 -0.80 10.10
N ILE A 59 4.74 0.27 9.37
CA ILE A 59 3.97 1.43 9.89
C ILE A 59 2.63 0.98 10.45
N TYR A 60 1.89 0.12 9.74
CA TYR A 60 0.60 -0.37 10.20
C TYR A 60 0.73 -1.34 11.38
N LEU A 61 1.66 -2.31 11.33
CA LEU A 61 1.91 -3.25 12.43
C LEU A 61 2.24 -2.53 13.74
N LEU A 62 3.12 -1.54 13.68
CA LEU A 62 3.53 -0.75 14.84
C LEU A 62 2.50 0.30 15.24
N GLY A 63 1.43 0.50 14.45
CA GLY A 63 0.39 1.48 14.73
C GLY A 63 0.89 2.93 14.69
N LEU A 64 1.84 3.25 13.80
CA LEU A 64 2.47 4.58 13.72
C LEU A 64 1.57 5.58 12.99
N ARG A 65 0.48 5.97 13.66
CA ARG A 65 -0.62 6.80 13.13
C ARG A 65 -0.14 8.09 12.46
N ARG A 66 0.96 8.70 12.91
CA ARG A 66 1.52 9.92 12.28
C ARG A 66 1.87 9.73 10.81
N PHE A 67 2.21 8.50 10.42
CA PHE A 67 2.60 8.14 9.06
C PHE A 67 1.45 7.58 8.21
N TYR A 68 0.24 7.43 8.75
CA TYR A 68 -0.87 6.89 7.96
C TYR A 68 -1.25 7.82 6.79
N THR A 69 -1.16 9.13 6.97
CA THR A 69 -1.45 10.09 5.90
C THR A 69 -0.50 9.93 4.71
N PRO A 70 0.84 9.97 4.88
CA PRO A 70 1.74 9.77 3.74
C PRO A 70 1.60 8.37 3.11
N VAL A 71 1.32 7.33 3.89
CA VAL A 71 1.02 5.99 3.38
C VAL A 71 -0.19 6.02 2.43
N VAL A 72 -1.30 6.59 2.88
CA VAL A 72 -2.54 6.69 2.09
C VAL A 72 -2.32 7.50 0.80
N LEU A 73 -1.60 8.62 0.90
CA LEU A 73 -1.27 9.45 -0.26
C LEU A 73 -0.39 8.72 -1.27
N PHE A 74 0.61 7.97 -0.80
CA PHE A 74 1.47 7.16 -1.67
C PHE A 74 0.69 6.06 -2.38
N THR A 75 -0.19 5.34 -1.67
CA THR A 75 -1.06 4.33 -2.29
C THR A 75 -2.00 4.95 -3.32
N ALA A 76 -2.59 6.11 -3.02
CA ALA A 76 -3.44 6.83 -3.98
C ALA A 76 -2.64 7.27 -5.22
N TYR A 77 -1.42 7.76 -5.03
CA TYR A 77 -0.51 8.13 -6.11
C TYR A 77 -0.17 6.93 -7.00
N ASN A 78 0.20 5.79 -6.42
CA ASN A 78 0.50 4.57 -7.20
C ASN A 78 -0.72 4.10 -8.00
N LEU A 79 -1.89 4.07 -7.37
CA LEU A 79 -3.14 3.72 -8.06
C LEU A 79 -3.42 4.68 -9.23
N PHE A 80 -3.21 5.98 -9.03
CA PHE A 80 -3.38 6.98 -10.08
C PHE A 80 -2.39 6.77 -11.24
N VAL A 81 -1.09 6.62 -10.95
CA VAL A 81 -0.05 6.40 -11.97
C VAL A 81 -0.27 5.08 -12.71
N PHE A 82 -0.74 4.04 -12.03
CA PHE A 82 -1.11 2.77 -12.63
C PHE A 82 -2.19 2.95 -13.70
N PHE A 83 -3.29 3.64 -13.41
CA PHE A 83 -4.32 3.89 -14.42
C PHE A 83 -3.89 4.90 -15.48
N LEU A 84 -3.18 5.97 -15.09
CA LEU A 84 -2.69 6.99 -16.03
C LEU A 84 -1.76 6.38 -17.07
N SER A 85 -0.85 5.50 -16.65
CA SER A 85 0.04 4.77 -17.56
C SER A 85 -0.71 3.87 -18.54
N GLY A 86 -1.95 3.49 -18.26
CA GLY A 86 -2.84 2.82 -19.19
C GLY A 86 -3.21 3.66 -20.42
N PHE A 87 -3.26 4.98 -20.27
CA PHE A 87 -3.64 5.93 -21.33
C PHE A 87 -2.44 6.64 -21.94
N THR A 88 -1.42 6.94 -21.13
CA THR A 88 -0.27 7.76 -21.54
C THR A 88 1.04 7.02 -21.35
N ALA A 89 2.03 7.30 -22.19
CA ALA A 89 3.40 6.88 -21.93
C ALA A 89 3.90 7.53 -20.64
N LEU A 90 4.66 6.78 -19.84
CA LEU A 90 5.22 7.33 -18.62
C LEU A 90 6.46 8.18 -18.95
N PRO A 91 6.63 9.34 -18.30
CA PRO A 91 7.76 10.22 -18.55
C PRO A 91 9.10 9.58 -18.14
N PHE A 92 10.21 10.22 -18.47
CA PHE A 92 11.56 9.81 -18.04
C PHE A 92 12.04 8.44 -18.55
N GLY A 93 11.46 7.94 -19.65
CA GLY A 93 11.92 6.69 -20.27
C GLY A 93 11.50 5.42 -19.51
N ILE A 94 10.56 5.53 -18.55
CA ILE A 94 10.03 4.38 -17.80
C ILE A 94 9.35 3.41 -18.76
N ASN A 95 8.43 3.92 -19.59
CA ASN A 95 7.90 3.17 -20.71
C ASN A 95 7.53 4.12 -21.86
N PRO A 96 8.14 3.98 -23.04
CA PRO A 96 7.86 4.85 -24.18
C PRO A 96 6.46 4.64 -24.78
N LYS A 97 5.72 3.62 -24.36
CA LYS A 97 4.35 3.34 -24.81
C LYS A 97 3.39 3.26 -23.61
N PRO A 98 2.11 3.63 -23.80
CA PRO A 98 1.08 3.36 -22.81
C PRO A 98 1.03 1.87 -22.45
N LEU A 99 0.89 1.59 -21.17
CA LEU A 99 0.68 0.27 -20.58
C LEU A 99 -0.81 -0.08 -20.66
N ALA A 100 -1.37 -0.23 -21.86
CA ALA A 100 -2.80 -0.52 -22.05
C ALA A 100 -3.29 -1.76 -21.26
N GLY A 101 -2.38 -2.69 -20.93
CA GLY A 101 -2.63 -3.81 -20.03
C GLY A 101 -3.06 -3.43 -18.60
N HIS A 102 -2.86 -2.17 -18.17
CA HIS A 102 -3.40 -1.62 -16.92
C HIS A 102 -4.90 -1.29 -17.00
N LEU A 103 -5.48 -1.19 -18.20
CA LEU A 103 -6.92 -0.99 -18.39
C LEU A 103 -7.65 -2.30 -18.74
N ALA A 104 -6.92 -3.30 -19.22
CA ALA A 104 -7.46 -4.59 -19.62
C ALA A 104 -7.66 -5.53 -18.41
N VAL A 105 -8.58 -5.19 -17.51
CA VAL A 105 -8.84 -5.92 -16.25
C VAL A 105 -9.04 -7.43 -16.45
N LEU A 106 -9.75 -7.83 -17.52
CA LEU A 106 -10.00 -9.23 -17.86
C LEU A 106 -8.73 -10.01 -18.23
N HIS A 107 -7.62 -9.32 -18.51
CA HIS A 107 -6.34 -9.88 -18.92
C HIS A 107 -5.23 -9.56 -17.91
N TYR A 108 -5.59 -9.25 -16.67
CA TYR A 108 -4.59 -9.03 -15.63
C TYR A 108 -3.82 -10.31 -15.34
N SER A 109 -2.50 -10.17 -15.25
CA SER A 109 -1.67 -11.19 -14.65
C SER A 109 -1.98 -11.27 -13.15
N PHE A 110 -1.60 -12.39 -12.54
CA PHE A 110 -1.69 -12.58 -11.10
C PHE A 110 -1.12 -11.36 -10.33
N GLY A 111 0.13 -10.96 -10.64
CA GLY A 111 0.77 -9.81 -9.99
C GLY A 111 -0.05 -8.52 -10.10
N ARG A 112 -0.50 -8.12 -11.30
CA ARG A 112 -1.27 -6.88 -11.47
C ARG A 112 -2.61 -6.88 -10.74
N GLY A 113 -3.33 -8.00 -10.79
CA GLY A 113 -4.63 -8.12 -10.12
C GLY A 113 -4.51 -8.01 -8.60
N PHE A 114 -3.54 -8.71 -8.01
CA PHE A 114 -3.32 -8.68 -6.57
C PHE A 114 -2.79 -7.33 -6.08
N SER A 115 -1.88 -6.68 -6.82
CA SER A 115 -1.43 -5.32 -6.50
C SER A 115 -2.59 -4.32 -6.51
N LEU A 116 -3.44 -4.35 -7.56
CA LEU A 116 -4.59 -3.47 -7.62
C LEU A 116 -5.54 -3.69 -6.42
N LEU A 117 -5.86 -4.93 -6.10
CA LEU A 117 -6.73 -5.26 -4.96
C LEU A 117 -6.11 -4.82 -3.63
N ALA A 118 -4.80 -5.01 -3.47
CA ALA A 118 -4.08 -4.56 -2.29
C ALA A 118 -4.11 -3.05 -2.14
N TRP A 119 -3.82 -2.29 -3.20
CA TRP A 119 -3.86 -0.84 -3.17
C TRP A 119 -5.26 -0.30 -2.87
N LEU A 120 -6.30 -0.89 -3.48
CA LEU A 120 -7.69 -0.51 -3.19
C LEU A 120 -8.06 -0.75 -1.72
N TYR A 121 -7.69 -1.92 -1.17
CA TYR A 121 -7.92 -2.23 0.24
C TYR A 121 -7.17 -1.27 1.16
N LEU A 122 -5.87 -1.08 0.93
CA LEU A 122 -5.01 -0.16 1.68
C LEU A 122 -5.57 1.27 1.65
N LEU A 123 -6.07 1.72 0.50
CA LEU A 123 -6.62 3.06 0.36
C LEU A 123 -7.93 3.21 1.15
N ILE A 124 -8.89 2.30 0.95
CA ILE A 124 -10.22 2.37 1.60
C ILE A 124 -10.08 2.21 3.12
N VAL A 125 -9.41 1.15 3.56
CA VAL A 125 -9.26 0.85 5.00
C VAL A 125 -8.28 1.81 5.65
N GLY A 126 -7.22 2.24 4.96
CA GLY A 126 -6.29 3.25 5.45
C GLY A 126 -6.97 4.60 5.69
N LEU A 127 -7.82 5.06 4.76
CA LEU A 127 -8.64 6.27 4.93
C LEU A 127 -9.59 6.16 6.14
N TRP A 128 -10.14 4.97 6.37
CA TRP A 128 -10.98 4.74 7.55
C TRP A 128 -10.17 4.75 8.84
N MET A 129 -9.00 4.08 8.85
CA MET A 129 -8.07 4.03 9.98
C MET A 129 -7.53 5.40 10.38
N LEU A 130 -7.39 6.34 9.43
CA LEU A 130 -7.08 7.74 9.77
C LEU A 130 -8.09 8.34 10.76
N LYS A 131 -9.36 7.95 10.70
CA LYS A 131 -10.42 8.53 11.54
C LYS A 131 -10.56 7.82 12.88
N ILE A 132 -10.35 6.50 12.91
CA ILE A 132 -10.69 5.66 14.07
C ILE A 132 -9.49 5.24 14.91
N ASP A 133 -8.31 5.16 14.32
CA ASP A 133 -7.12 4.72 15.02
C ASP A 133 -6.39 5.90 15.69
N ARG A 134 -6.23 5.80 17.01
CA ARG A 134 -5.49 6.78 17.83
C ARG A 134 -3.97 6.57 17.77
N GLY A 135 -3.49 5.48 17.17
CA GLY A 135 -2.10 5.08 17.15
C GLY A 135 -1.69 4.24 18.35
N SER A 136 -0.47 3.71 18.31
CA SER A 136 0.15 3.01 19.44
C SER A 136 0.90 3.98 20.36
N LYS A 137 1.25 3.52 21.58
CA LYS A 137 2.13 4.25 22.52
C LYS A 137 3.50 4.62 21.92
N LEU A 138 3.95 3.90 20.89
CA LEU A 138 5.19 4.25 20.18
C LEU A 138 5.12 5.64 19.53
N ASN A 139 3.93 6.13 19.17
CA ASN A 139 3.79 7.48 18.63
C ASN A 139 4.11 8.57 19.66
N GLU A 140 3.95 8.29 20.95
CA GLU A 140 4.29 9.23 22.03
C GLU A 140 5.80 9.27 22.22
N LEU A 141 6.46 8.10 22.26
CA LEU A 141 7.92 8.00 22.34
C LEU A 141 8.63 8.68 21.16
N LEU A 142 8.04 8.66 19.97
CA LEU A 142 8.57 9.32 18.78
C LEU A 142 8.32 10.84 18.73
N LYS A 143 7.60 11.42 19.70
CA LYS A 143 7.38 12.88 19.83
C LYS A 143 8.36 13.54 20.81
N GLU A 144 8.95 12.77 21.71
CA GLU A 144 9.90 13.26 22.73
C GLU A 144 11.34 13.40 22.19
N GLN A 145 11.54 13.19 20.89
CA GLN A 145 12.78 13.44 20.15
C GLN A 145 12.58 14.60 19.18
#